data_AF-A0A925MQR8-F1
#
_entry.id   AF-A0A925MQR8-F1
#
_cell.length_a   1.000
_cell.length_b   1.000
_cell.length_c   1.000
_cell.angle_alpha   90.00
_cell.angle_beta   90.00
_cell.angle_gamma   90.00
#
_symmetry.space_group_name_H-M   'P 1'
#
loop_
_entity.id
_entity.type
_entity.pdbx_description
1 polymer ?
#
loop_
_entity_poly.entity_id
_entity_poly.type
_entity_poly.pdbx_seq_one_letter_code
_entity_poly.pdbx_strand_id
1 'polypeptide(L)'
;MERISRALETARTQREARLEPRISIVDGEGAHSPDLCDTRVIQLPVIELDAARRERERILEPGSGGVNGGPYKMLRTQVLKRLDQLNANTLAVLSAGAGDGKTLTAINLAIAIAADSHR
;
A
#
# COMPACT_ATOMS: atom_id res chain seq x y z
N MET A 1 -48.82 7.19 -5.75
CA MET A 1 -47.39 7.04 -6.12
C MET A 1 -46.47 7.31 -4.91
N GLU A 2 -46.77 6.83 -3.70
CA GLU A 2 -45.92 7.07 -2.50
C GLU A 2 -45.40 5.79 -1.86
N ARG A 3 -46.08 4.65 -2.07
CA ARG A 3 -45.71 3.37 -1.43
C ARG A 3 -44.40 2.79 -1.96
N ILE A 4 -44.09 3.04 -3.24
CA ILE A 4 -42.87 2.54 -3.88
C ILE A 4 -41.65 3.37 -3.45
N SER A 5 -41.80 4.70 -3.32
CA SER A 5 -40.72 5.59 -2.84
C SER A 5 -40.31 5.24 -1.41
N ARG A 6 -41.31 5.01 -0.53
CA ARG A 6 -41.07 4.65 0.87
C ARG A 6 -40.37 3.30 1.03
N ALA A 7 -40.67 2.33 0.16
CA ALA A 7 -40.00 1.04 0.16
C ALA A 7 -38.51 1.16 -0.24
N LEU A 8 -38.19 2.03 -1.19
CA LEU A 8 -36.83 2.24 -1.69
C LEU A 8 -35.94 2.97 -0.67
N GLU A 9 -36.53 3.92 0.07
CA GLU A 9 -35.85 4.68 1.12
C GLU A 9 -35.54 3.80 2.35
N THR A 10 -36.47 2.91 2.71
CA THR A 10 -36.28 1.91 3.79
C THR A 10 -35.16 0.91 3.45
N ALA A 11 -35.03 0.52 2.18
CA ALA A 11 -33.95 -0.36 1.73
C ALA A 11 -32.57 0.33 1.75
N ARG A 12 -32.52 1.65 1.51
CA ARG A 12 -31.28 2.44 1.54
C ARG A 12 -30.75 2.62 2.97
N THR A 13 -31.63 2.95 3.91
CA THR A 13 -31.30 3.09 5.34
C THR A 13 -30.81 1.77 5.95
N GLN A 14 -31.40 0.63 5.58
CA GLN A 14 -30.90 -0.69 6.02
C GLN A 14 -29.50 -1.01 5.47
N ARG A 15 -29.16 -0.51 4.28
CA ARG A 15 -27.85 -0.74 3.66
C ARG A 15 -26.76 0.14 4.26
N GLU A 16 -27.08 1.39 4.58
CA GLU A 16 -26.19 2.31 5.32
C GLU A 16 -25.95 1.82 6.76
N ALA A 17 -26.98 1.32 7.46
CA ALA A 17 -26.83 0.75 8.80
C ALA A 17 -25.98 -0.55 8.84
N ARG A 18 -25.92 -1.31 7.74
CA ARG A 18 -25.10 -2.54 7.62
C ARG A 18 -23.65 -2.23 7.19
N LEU A 19 -23.36 -1.04 6.69
CA LEU A 19 -22.04 -0.62 6.21
C LEU A 19 -21.21 0.10 7.27
N GLU A 20 -21.75 0.39 8.45
CA GLU A 20 -20.97 0.79 9.62
C GLU A 20 -20.19 -0.44 10.14
N PRO A 21 -18.85 -0.53 9.93
CA PRO A 21 -18.08 -1.55 10.59
C PRO A 21 -17.94 -1.11 12.04
N ARG A 22 -18.65 -1.78 12.95
CA ARG A 22 -18.27 -1.77 14.37
C ARG A 22 -16.94 -2.49 14.51
N ILE A 23 -15.85 -1.80 14.21
CA ILE A 23 -14.54 -2.13 14.76
C ILE A 23 -14.62 -1.72 16.22
N SER A 24 -15.16 -2.60 17.07
CA SER A 24 -14.96 -2.49 18.50
C SER A 24 -13.50 -2.85 18.75
N ILE A 25 -12.66 -1.83 18.88
CA ILE A 25 -11.33 -1.98 19.47
C ILE A 25 -11.60 -2.43 20.91
N VAL A 26 -11.33 -3.70 21.19
CA VAL A 26 -11.38 -4.23 22.54
C VAL A 26 -10.16 -3.64 23.24
N ASP A 27 -10.38 -2.67 24.13
CA ASP A 27 -9.34 -2.18 25.04
C ASP A 27 -9.03 -3.30 26.04
N GLY A 28 -8.14 -4.21 25.61
CA GLY A 28 -7.51 -5.16 26.49
C GLY A 28 -6.50 -4.42 27.36
N GLU A 29 -6.85 -4.19 28.63
CA GLU A 29 -5.87 -3.86 29.67
C GLU A 29 -4.80 -4.97 29.70
N GLY A 30 -3.57 -4.63 29.30
CA GLY A 30 -2.40 -5.49 29.46
C GLY A 30 -1.68 -5.97 28.21
N ALA A 31 -1.87 -5.36 27.03
CA ALA A 31 -0.99 -5.57 25.88
C ALA A 31 -0.10 -4.34 25.68
N HIS A 32 1.21 -4.47 25.89
CA HIS A 32 2.17 -3.57 25.26
C HIS A 32 1.93 -3.64 23.76
N SER A 33 1.16 -2.69 23.22
CA SER A 33 1.19 -2.39 21.80
C SER A 33 2.64 -2.05 21.47
N PRO A 34 3.33 -2.78 20.58
CA PRO A 34 4.53 -2.21 20.00
C PRO A 34 4.08 -0.88 19.41
N ASP A 35 4.74 0.20 19.82
CA ASP A 35 4.51 1.51 19.23
C ASP A 35 4.96 1.42 17.77
N LEU A 36 4.02 1.07 16.89
CA LEU A 36 4.24 0.97 15.44
C LEU A 36 4.54 2.34 14.82
N CYS A 37 4.49 3.43 15.62
CA CYS A 37 4.80 4.78 15.21
C CYS A 37 6.24 5.21 15.56
N ASP A 38 7.05 4.36 16.20
CA ASP A 38 8.47 4.68 16.45
C ASP A 38 9.27 4.61 15.14
N THR A 39 9.16 5.70 14.36
CA THR A 39 9.80 5.85 13.06
C THR A 39 11.29 6.02 13.27
N ARG A 40 12.02 4.91 13.35
CA ARG A 40 13.48 4.92 13.44
C ARG A 40 14.07 5.28 12.08
N VAL A 41 14.47 6.54 11.93
CA VAL A 41 15.32 6.98 10.82
C VAL A 41 16.72 6.45 11.04
N ILE A 42 17.06 5.37 10.35
CA ILE A 42 18.42 4.80 10.36
C ILE A 42 19.17 5.27 9.12
N GLN A 43 20.39 5.76 9.33
CA GLN A 43 21.28 6.07 8.22
C GLN A 43 21.96 4.79 7.77
N LEU A 44 21.53 4.27 6.62
CA LEU A 44 22.07 3.06 6.03
C LEU A 44 23.32 3.40 5.20
N PRO A 45 24.33 2.51 5.15
CA PRO A 45 25.45 2.67 4.24
C PRO A 45 24.95 2.67 2.79
N VAL A 46 25.49 3.56 1.97
CA VAL A 46 25.25 3.56 0.53
C VAL A 46 26.05 2.39 -0.06
N ILE A 47 25.35 1.49 -0.76
CA ILE A 47 25.96 0.33 -1.40
C ILE A 47 25.90 0.56 -2.91
N GLU A 48 27.06 0.55 -3.55
CA GLU A 48 27.16 0.49 -5.00
C GLU A 48 26.74 -0.90 -5.49
N LEU A 49 25.72 -0.96 -6.34
CA LEU A 49 25.23 -2.18 -6.97
C LEU A 49 25.71 -2.21 -8.41
N ASP A 50 26.65 -3.10 -8.71
CA ASP A 50 27.04 -3.34 -10.10
C ASP A 50 25.84 -3.83 -10.93
N ALA A 51 25.86 -3.52 -12.23
CA ALA A 51 24.74 -3.82 -13.12
C ALA A 51 24.42 -5.33 -13.18
N ALA A 52 25.43 -6.19 -13.09
CA ALA A 52 25.25 -7.63 -13.16
C ALA A 52 24.56 -8.17 -11.89
N ARG A 53 24.93 -7.67 -10.72
CA ARG A 53 24.29 -8.00 -9.44
C ARG A 53 22.87 -7.48 -9.41
N ARG A 54 22.64 -6.25 -9.84
CA ARG A 54 21.32 -5.64 -9.93
C ARG A 54 20.36 -6.49 -10.78
N GLU A 55 20.83 -6.94 -11.95
CA GLU A 55 20.04 -7.81 -12.84
C GLU A 55 19.77 -9.17 -12.21
N ARG A 56 20.77 -9.82 -11.60
CA ARG A 56 20.60 -11.11 -10.89
C ARG A 56 19.53 -11.02 -9.79
N GLU A 57 19.55 -9.93 -9.02
CA GLU A 57 18.59 -9.67 -7.94
C GLU A 57 17.25 -9.08 -8.43
N ARG A 58 17.11 -8.83 -9.74
CA ARG A 58 15.93 -8.24 -10.38
C ARG A 58 15.55 -6.86 -9.81
N ILE A 59 16.55 -6.09 -9.39
CA ILE A 59 16.37 -4.73 -8.88
C ILE A 59 16.35 -3.76 -10.07
N LEU A 60 15.30 -2.96 -10.16
CA LEU A 60 15.06 -2.09 -11.30
C LEU A 60 15.76 -0.73 -11.15
N GLU A 61 16.11 -0.11 -12.28
CA GLU A 61 16.56 1.29 -12.26
C GLU A 61 15.36 2.23 -12.08
N PRO A 62 15.59 3.42 -11.49
CA PRO A 62 14.63 4.51 -11.50
C PRO A 62 14.09 4.76 -12.92
N GLY A 63 12.76 4.76 -13.07
CA GLY A 63 12.12 5.05 -14.37
C GLY A 63 12.22 3.93 -15.41
N SER A 64 12.71 2.75 -15.05
CA SER A 64 12.78 1.59 -15.96
C SER A 64 11.42 1.23 -16.58
N GLY A 65 11.45 0.93 -17.88
CA GLY A 65 10.28 0.52 -18.65
C GLY A 65 10.32 -0.95 -19.06
N GLY A 66 9.64 -1.28 -20.16
CA GLY A 66 9.65 -2.63 -20.73
C GLY A 66 8.88 -3.66 -19.92
N VAL A 67 9.16 -4.94 -20.17
CA VAL A 67 8.42 -6.08 -19.58
C VAL A 67 8.53 -6.15 -18.06
N ASN A 68 9.70 -5.76 -17.51
CA ASN A 68 9.94 -5.82 -16.07
C ASN A 68 9.56 -4.51 -15.37
N GLY A 69 9.84 -3.34 -15.96
CA GLY A 69 9.56 -2.03 -15.33
C GLY A 69 8.13 -1.52 -15.51
N GLY A 70 7.47 -1.88 -16.62
CA GLY A 70 6.10 -1.47 -16.91
C GLY A 70 5.09 -1.78 -15.80
N PRO A 71 5.08 -3.01 -15.25
CA PRO A 71 4.20 -3.36 -14.13
C PRO A 71 4.40 -2.47 -12.89
N TYR A 72 5.65 -2.15 -12.53
CA TYR A 72 5.93 -1.28 -11.37
C TYR A 72 5.54 0.17 -11.62
N LYS A 73 5.68 0.66 -12.86
CA LYS A 73 5.19 1.99 -13.24
C LYS A 73 3.66 2.08 -13.08
N MET A 74 2.93 1.05 -13.50
CA MET A 74 1.48 0.99 -13.32
C MET A 74 1.10 0.90 -11.84
N LEU A 75 1.78 0.02 -11.09
CA LEU A 75 1.54 -0.17 -9.66
C LEU A 75 1.79 1.11 -8.87
N ARG A 76 2.87 1.84 -9.16
CA ARG A 76 3.18 3.15 -8.58
C ARG A 76 2.02 4.12 -8.71
N THR A 77 1.50 4.29 -9.94
CA THR A 77 0.39 5.20 -10.21
C THR A 77 -0.85 4.83 -9.41
N GLN A 78 -1.17 3.53 -9.33
CA GLN A 78 -2.33 3.05 -8.56
C GLN A 78 -2.15 3.28 -7.06
N VAL A 79 -0.95 3.01 -6.54
CA VAL A 79 -0.60 3.16 -5.13
C VAL A 79 -0.64 4.64 -4.71
N LEU A 80 0.04 5.52 -5.43
CA LEU A 80 0.08 6.95 -5.10
C LEU A 80 -1.32 7.57 -5.13
N LYS A 81 -2.10 7.28 -6.18
CA LYS A 81 -3.49 7.73 -6.27
C LYS A 81 -4.32 7.25 -5.07
N ARG A 82 -4.11 6.02 -4.60
CA ARG A 82 -4.84 5.47 -3.46
C ARG A 82 -4.39 6.09 -2.13
N LEU A 83 -3.09 6.32 -1.96
CA LEU A 83 -2.53 6.98 -0.79
C LEU A 83 -3.06 8.42 -0.67
N ASP A 84 -3.10 9.17 -1.77
CA ASP A 84 -3.66 10.52 -1.79
C ASP A 84 -5.15 10.52 -1.40
N GLN A 85 -5.94 9.58 -1.92
CA GLN A 85 -7.35 9.42 -1.56
C GLN A 85 -7.58 9.10 -0.08
N LEU A 86 -6.63 8.42 0.54
CA LEU A 86 -6.68 8.01 1.95
C LEU A 86 -5.99 9.01 2.88
N ASN A 87 -5.39 10.08 2.33
CA ASN A 87 -4.50 10.98 3.06
C ASN A 87 -3.41 10.23 3.86
N ALA A 88 -2.86 9.17 3.26
CA ALA A 88 -1.87 8.30 3.86
C ALA A 88 -0.50 8.51 3.21
N ASN A 89 0.57 8.35 3.98
CA ASN A 89 1.96 8.44 3.52
C ASN A 89 2.75 7.14 3.74
N THR A 90 2.10 6.12 4.28
CA THR A 90 2.71 4.85 4.70
C THR A 90 1.96 3.70 4.04
N LEU A 91 2.70 2.69 3.60
CA LEU A 91 2.17 1.49 2.97
C LEU A 91 2.92 0.26 3.48
N ALA A 92 2.18 -0.80 3.80
CA ALA A 92 2.73 -2.13 4.06
C ALA A 92 2.57 -3.02 2.82
N VAL A 93 3.62 -3.77 2.47
CA VAL A 93 3.60 -4.79 1.40
C VAL A 93 3.57 -6.18 2.04
N LEU A 94 2.47 -6.91 1.83
CA LEU A 94 2.20 -8.20 2.46
C LEU A 94 1.98 -9.31 1.41
N SER A 95 2.20 -10.56 1.82
CA SER A 95 1.93 -11.75 0.99
C SER A 95 1.49 -12.91 1.89
N ALA A 96 0.93 -13.98 1.29
CA ALA A 96 0.42 -15.13 2.03
C ALA A 96 1.54 -15.99 2.62
N GLY A 97 2.66 -16.13 1.90
CA GLY A 97 3.77 -17.01 2.26
C GLY A 97 5.15 -16.37 2.13
N ALA A 98 6.16 -17.13 2.57
CA ALA A 98 7.55 -16.83 2.27
C ALA A 98 7.83 -17.10 0.78
N GLY A 99 8.66 -16.28 0.14
CA GLY A 99 9.03 -16.47 -1.28
C GLY A 99 8.08 -15.84 -2.31
N ASP A 100 6.92 -15.29 -1.92
CA ASP A 100 5.95 -14.65 -2.85
C ASP A 100 6.44 -13.33 -3.49
N GLY A 101 7.69 -12.95 -3.27
CA GLY A 101 8.26 -11.73 -3.84
C GLY A 101 7.87 -10.43 -3.14
N LYS A 102 7.24 -10.44 -1.95
CA LYS A 102 6.92 -9.20 -1.21
C LYS A 102 8.12 -8.27 -1.01
N THR A 103 9.31 -8.81 -0.73
CA THR A 103 10.54 -8.03 -0.58
C THR A 103 10.97 -7.41 -1.91
N LEU A 104 10.98 -8.21 -2.98
CA LEU A 104 11.32 -7.74 -4.32
C LEU A 104 10.34 -6.64 -4.78
N THR A 105 9.05 -6.87 -4.57
CA THR A 105 7.99 -5.93 -4.92
C THR A 105 8.11 -4.65 -4.11
N ALA A 106 8.36 -4.73 -2.80
CA ALA A 106 8.52 -3.55 -1.94
C ALA A 106 9.70 -2.68 -2.39
N ILE A 107 10.86 -3.30 -2.67
CA ILE A 107 12.06 -2.59 -3.12
C ILE A 107 11.81 -1.90 -4.47
N ASN A 108 11.33 -2.64 -5.47
CA ASN A 108 11.13 -2.10 -6.81
C ASN A 108 10.00 -1.06 -6.87
N LEU A 109 8.94 -1.22 -6.06
CA LEU A 109 7.90 -0.22 -5.90
C LEU A 109 8.44 1.06 -5.25
N ALA A 110 9.26 0.93 -4.20
CA ALA A 110 9.89 2.08 -3.55
C ALA A 110 10.79 2.87 -4.51
N ILE A 111 11.60 2.17 -5.32
CA ILE A 111 12.42 2.80 -6.37
C ILE A 111 11.53 3.52 -7.40
N ALA A 112 10.44 2.88 -7.84
CA ALA A 112 9.53 3.48 -8.80
C ALA A 112 8.87 4.76 -8.24
N ILE A 113 8.44 4.74 -6.97
CA ILE A 113 7.88 5.90 -6.26
C ILE A 113 8.93 7.02 -6.14
N ALA A 114 10.15 6.69 -5.69
CA ALA A 114 11.23 7.68 -5.53
C ALA A 114 11.66 8.31 -6.86
N ALA A 115 11.53 7.57 -7.97
CA ALA A 115 11.77 8.09 -9.32
C ALA A 115 10.69 9.08 -9.79
N ASP A 116 9.55 9.19 -9.10
CA ASP A 116 8.52 10.16 -9.44
C ASP A 116 8.85 11.53 -8.84
N SER A 117 9.20 12.49 -9.69
CA SER A 117 9.59 13.85 -9.29
C SER A 117 8.39 14.78 -9.03
N HIS A 118 7.15 14.30 -9.22
CA HIS A 118 5.93 15.12 -9.16
C HIS A 118 5.30 15.20 -7.75
N ARG A 119 6.10 15.40 -6.71
CA ARG A 119 5.61 15.67 -5.36
C ARG A 119 6.19 16.97 -4.81
#